data_AF-A0AAD8RSH6-F1
#
_entry.id   AF-A0AAD8RSH6-F1
#
_cell.length_a   1.000
_cell.length_b   1.000
_cell.length_c   1.000
_cell.angle_alpha   90.00
_cell.angle_beta   90.00
_cell.angle_gamma   90.00
#
_symmetry.space_group_name_H-M   'P 1'
#
loop_
_entity.id
_entity.type
_entity.pdbx_description
1 polymer ?
#
loop_
_entity_poly.entity_id
_entity_poly.type
_entity_poly.pdbx_seq_one_letter_code
_entity_poly.pdbx_strand_id
1 'polypeptide(L)'
;MAGGGGGWRSWAERYKPGVAMVLVQLFYSLVDMALKTAYGLGMRPIVFVAYRQGIAAAALFLGSLATRGFTLRPMAVGSRAFALLFVASLATATGQYCYFMGLHLASPSMARATTNLAPGITFAIAAVIGLEKVDLRNSRSIAKIVGTIVCLAGAMLMAFFKGPKLLGALVTDDWVIGGMYLMGNAICFSIWYILQVPICKYYLDPLSLATWMCFLATLQCMVMAFFLEENYLQIWKLASIWELPCILYGGVFASGANFFMQSWCIAVKGPLYSAIFTPLSAVITTILSTLFLHEELHIGSVLGAITIIFGLYVVLWGKADDVKSERLAIRCTDPESIVEQDSIGVKIESETNLSEPLLSENGNPDTPTCQ
;
A
#
# COMPACT_ATOMS: atom_id res chain seq x y z
N MET A 1 -6.44 11.13 47.86
CA MET A 1 -5.66 10.27 46.93
C MET A 1 -6.56 9.88 45.76
N ALA A 2 -6.52 10.62 44.66
CA ALA A 2 -7.14 10.24 43.39
C ALA A 2 -6.50 11.07 42.27
N GLY A 3 -5.56 10.49 41.53
CA GLY A 3 -4.86 11.18 40.44
C GLY A 3 -3.66 10.36 39.96
N GLY A 4 -3.86 9.53 38.93
CA GLY A 4 -2.77 8.73 38.35
C GLY A 4 -3.14 7.87 37.14
N GLY A 5 -4.42 7.53 36.95
CA GLY A 5 -4.85 6.60 35.89
C GLY A 5 -5.01 7.20 34.46
N GLY A 6 -5.10 8.52 34.32
CA GLY A 6 -5.36 9.18 33.02
C GLY A 6 -4.13 9.37 32.12
N GLY A 7 -2.94 9.43 32.71
CA GLY A 7 -1.69 9.67 31.99
C GLY A 7 -1.32 8.52 31.05
N TRP A 8 -1.37 7.28 31.53
CA TRP A 8 -1.02 6.09 30.74
C TRP A 8 -1.98 5.83 29.59
N ARG A 9 -3.29 6.03 29.79
CA ARG A 9 -4.27 5.87 28.70
C ARG A 9 -4.13 6.95 27.65
N SER A 10 -3.99 8.23 28.02
CA SER A 10 -3.78 9.31 27.05
C SER A 10 -2.43 9.21 26.33
N TRP A 11 -1.39 8.74 27.02
CA TRP A 11 -0.09 8.44 26.42
C TRP A 11 -0.23 7.29 25.42
N ALA A 12 -0.86 6.17 25.80
CA ALA A 12 -1.13 5.06 24.91
C ALA A 12 -1.91 5.50 23.66
N GLU A 13 -3.02 6.24 23.81
CA GLU A 13 -3.81 6.80 22.70
C GLU A 13 -2.95 7.64 21.73
N ARG A 14 -2.01 8.43 22.26
CA ARG A 14 -1.15 9.31 21.44
C ARG A 14 -0.11 8.55 20.63
N TYR A 15 0.39 7.41 21.14
CA TYR A 15 1.40 6.58 20.47
C TYR A 15 0.82 5.42 19.66
N LYS A 16 -0.48 5.10 19.79
CA LYS A 16 -1.16 4.03 19.03
C LYS A 16 -0.83 4.04 17.53
N PRO A 17 -0.88 5.18 16.79
CA PRO A 17 -0.55 5.20 15.37
C PRO A 17 0.92 4.87 15.09
N GLY A 18 1.84 5.29 15.96
CA GLY A 18 3.26 4.98 15.83
C GLY A 18 3.55 3.50 16.08
N VAL A 19 2.97 2.93 17.14
CA VAL A 19 3.09 1.50 17.45
C VAL A 19 2.49 0.65 16.33
N ALA A 20 1.30 1.02 15.83
CA ALA A 20 0.67 0.34 14.71
C ALA A 20 1.55 0.37 13.46
N MET A 21 2.19 1.51 13.15
CA MET A 21 3.11 1.60 12.01
C MET A 21 4.35 0.74 12.20
N VAL A 22 4.94 0.68 13.39
CA VAL A 22 6.08 -0.21 13.66
C VAL A 22 5.68 -1.68 13.49
N LEU A 23 4.50 -2.07 14.00
CA LEU A 23 3.95 -3.42 13.81
C LEU A 23 3.71 -3.76 12.33
N VAL A 24 3.20 -2.81 11.55
CA VAL A 24 3.04 -2.94 10.09
C VAL A 24 4.39 -3.25 9.42
N GLN A 25 5.45 -2.52 9.77
CA GLN A 25 6.77 -2.77 9.20
C GLN A 25 7.37 -4.12 9.64
N LEU A 26 7.08 -4.55 10.88
CA LEU A 26 7.45 -5.87 11.38
C LEU A 26 6.74 -7.00 10.62
N PHE A 27 5.41 -6.90 10.41
CA PHE A 27 4.65 -7.89 9.66
C PHE A 27 5.12 -8.03 8.22
N TYR A 28 5.43 -6.90 7.59
CA TYR A 28 6.06 -6.89 6.28
C TYR A 28 7.37 -7.67 6.27
N SER A 29 8.28 -7.34 7.19
CA SER A 29 9.62 -7.96 7.26
C SER A 29 9.55 -9.47 7.54
N LEU A 30 8.65 -9.88 8.43
CA LEU A 30 8.43 -11.30 8.77
C LEU A 30 7.82 -12.08 7.60
N VAL A 31 7.03 -11.43 6.73
CA VAL A 31 6.50 -12.11 5.53
C VAL A 31 7.59 -12.50 4.57
N ASP A 32 8.63 -11.68 4.44
CA ASP A 32 9.77 -11.99 3.57
C ASP A 32 10.53 -13.22 4.08
N MET A 33 10.63 -13.38 5.42
CA MET A 33 11.21 -14.55 6.06
C MET A 33 10.32 -15.79 5.86
N ALA A 34 9.02 -15.68 6.14
CA ALA A 34 8.06 -16.77 5.94
C ALA A 34 8.08 -17.26 4.48
N LEU A 35 8.24 -16.34 3.54
CA LEU A 35 8.35 -16.66 2.13
C LEU A 35 9.64 -17.41 1.77
N LYS A 36 10.80 -16.95 2.26
CA LYS A 36 12.07 -17.67 2.05
C LYS A 36 12.01 -19.08 2.62
N THR A 37 11.40 -19.26 3.79
CA THR A 37 11.13 -20.60 4.35
C THR A 37 10.24 -21.42 3.41
N ALA A 38 9.16 -20.83 2.90
CA ALA A 38 8.22 -21.54 2.05
C ALA A 38 8.80 -21.89 0.66
N TYR A 39 9.76 -21.12 0.15
CA TYR A 39 10.57 -21.51 -1.02
C TYR A 39 11.49 -22.69 -0.73
N GLY A 40 12.09 -22.74 0.46
CA GLY A 40 12.86 -23.90 0.90
C GLY A 40 12.03 -25.19 0.98
N LEU A 41 10.71 -25.08 1.14
CA LEU A 41 9.77 -26.20 1.12
C LEU A 41 9.33 -26.62 -0.29
N GLY A 42 9.74 -25.90 -1.34
CA GLY A 42 9.44 -26.22 -2.74
C GLY A 42 8.24 -25.47 -3.34
N MET A 43 7.63 -24.53 -2.60
CA MET A 43 6.54 -23.72 -3.14
C MET A 43 7.06 -22.68 -4.14
N ARG A 44 6.33 -22.50 -5.25
CA ARG A 44 6.72 -21.51 -6.27
C ARG A 44 6.25 -20.09 -5.92
N PRO A 45 7.01 -19.04 -6.29
CA PRO A 45 6.67 -17.64 -6.03
C PRO A 45 5.26 -17.24 -6.47
N ILE A 46 4.86 -17.63 -7.69
CA ILE A 46 3.56 -17.23 -8.25
C ILE A 46 2.37 -17.81 -7.49
N VAL A 47 2.50 -19.04 -6.97
CA VAL A 47 1.45 -19.72 -6.21
C VAL A 47 1.30 -19.09 -4.82
N PHE A 48 2.41 -18.70 -4.19
CA PHE A 48 2.35 -17.95 -2.94
C PHE A 48 1.59 -16.63 -3.08
N VAL A 49 1.86 -15.88 -4.17
CA VAL A 49 1.16 -14.62 -4.45
C VAL A 49 -0.33 -14.87 -4.60
N ALA A 50 -0.71 -15.87 -5.40
CA ALA A 50 -2.11 -16.20 -5.63
C ALA A 50 -2.83 -16.58 -4.32
N TYR A 51 -2.22 -17.43 -3.48
CA TYR A 51 -2.81 -17.77 -2.19
C TYR A 51 -2.91 -16.59 -1.23
N ARG A 52 -1.84 -15.80 -1.11
CA ARG A 52 -1.84 -14.61 -0.27
C ARG A 52 -2.95 -13.64 -0.66
N GLN A 53 -3.09 -13.39 -1.96
CA GLN A 53 -4.08 -12.44 -2.47
C GLN A 53 -5.51 -13.01 -2.38
N GLY A 54 -5.68 -14.32 -2.58
CA GLY A 54 -6.97 -14.99 -2.44
C GLY A 54 -7.46 -14.96 -0.98
N ILE A 55 -6.57 -15.25 -0.03
CA ILE A 55 -6.88 -15.15 1.41
C ILE A 55 -7.18 -13.71 1.79
N ALA A 56 -6.43 -12.75 1.28
CA ALA A 56 -6.70 -11.33 1.50
C ALA A 56 -8.08 -10.93 0.94
N ALA A 57 -8.43 -11.38 -0.27
CA ALA A 57 -9.73 -11.13 -0.87
C ALA A 57 -10.86 -11.72 -0.02
N ALA A 58 -10.72 -12.96 0.44
CA ALA A 58 -11.70 -13.62 1.30
C ALA A 58 -11.85 -12.91 2.66
N ALA A 59 -10.74 -12.55 3.30
CA ALA A 59 -10.75 -11.86 4.60
C ALA A 59 -11.38 -10.45 4.49
N LEU A 60 -11.04 -9.70 3.44
CA LEU A 60 -11.61 -8.36 3.19
C LEU A 60 -13.08 -8.44 2.79
N PHE A 61 -13.47 -9.44 2.02
CA PHE A 61 -14.87 -9.70 1.68
C PHE A 61 -15.70 -10.02 2.93
N LEU A 62 -15.20 -10.91 3.79
CA LEU A 62 -15.84 -11.23 5.07
C LEU A 62 -15.91 -10.01 5.99
N GLY A 63 -14.83 -9.23 6.08
CA GLY A 63 -14.81 -7.96 6.81
C GLY A 63 -15.86 -6.97 6.27
N SER A 64 -15.97 -6.86 4.94
CA SER A 64 -16.97 -5.99 4.30
C SER A 64 -18.38 -6.43 4.63
N LEU A 65 -18.63 -7.73 4.55
CA LEU A 65 -19.93 -8.32 4.86
C LEU A 65 -20.30 -8.10 6.33
N ALA A 66 -19.36 -8.29 7.25
CA ALA A 66 -19.56 -8.03 8.68
C ALA A 66 -19.89 -6.55 8.96
N THR A 67 -19.16 -5.60 8.35
CA THR A 67 -19.44 -4.17 8.51
C THR A 67 -20.80 -3.73 7.98
N ARG A 68 -21.34 -4.46 7.00
CA ARG A 68 -22.65 -4.20 6.37
C ARG A 68 -23.77 -5.07 6.94
N GLY A 69 -23.56 -5.76 8.06
CA GLY A 69 -24.59 -6.60 8.69
C GLY A 69 -25.03 -7.78 7.83
N PHE A 70 -24.10 -8.38 7.06
CA PHE A 70 -24.36 -9.46 6.12
C PHE A 70 -25.32 -9.14 4.97
N THR A 71 -25.51 -7.85 4.68
CA THR A 71 -26.28 -7.42 3.51
C THR A 71 -25.40 -7.44 2.25
N LEU A 72 -25.82 -8.23 1.27
CA LEU A 72 -25.20 -8.30 -0.05
C LEU A 72 -25.60 -7.07 -0.88
N ARG A 73 -24.95 -5.93 -0.61
CA ARG A 73 -25.11 -4.75 -1.48
C ARG A 73 -24.36 -4.98 -2.79
N PRO A 74 -24.96 -4.69 -3.96
CA PRO A 74 -24.29 -4.88 -5.23
C PRO A 74 -23.02 -4.04 -5.29
N MET A 75 -21.86 -4.70 -5.30
CA MET A 75 -20.55 -4.06 -5.56
C MET A 75 -20.34 -3.90 -7.07
N ALA A 76 -21.38 -3.47 -7.78
CA ALA A 76 -21.36 -3.32 -9.23
C ALA A 76 -20.48 -2.12 -9.58
N VAL A 77 -19.42 -2.38 -10.35
CA VAL A 77 -18.49 -1.36 -10.81
C VAL A 77 -18.82 -1.01 -12.25
N GLY A 78 -18.94 0.27 -12.57
CA GLY A 78 -19.11 0.72 -13.96
C GLY A 78 -17.93 0.27 -14.84
N SER A 79 -18.17 0.08 -16.13
CA SER A 79 -17.18 -0.49 -17.07
C SER A 79 -15.82 0.23 -17.06
N ARG A 80 -15.81 1.57 -16.95
CA ARG A 80 -14.59 2.38 -16.86
C ARG A 80 -13.81 2.13 -15.57
N ALA A 81 -14.51 2.07 -14.44
CA ALA A 81 -13.90 1.80 -13.14
C ALA A 81 -13.41 0.35 -13.06
N PHE A 82 -14.13 -0.60 -13.66
CA PHE A 82 -13.67 -1.99 -13.77
C PHE A 82 -12.40 -2.10 -14.62
N ALA A 83 -12.32 -1.41 -15.76
CA ALA A 83 -11.11 -1.39 -16.58
C ALA A 83 -9.91 -0.82 -15.82
N LEU A 84 -10.08 0.29 -15.09
CA LEU A 84 -9.03 0.86 -14.25
C LEU A 84 -8.62 -0.08 -13.11
N LEU A 85 -9.59 -0.72 -12.45
CA LEU A 85 -9.34 -1.73 -11.42
C LEU A 85 -8.54 -2.91 -11.97
N PHE A 86 -8.90 -3.39 -13.16
CA PHE A 86 -8.22 -4.50 -13.81
C PHE A 86 -6.76 -4.17 -14.16
N VAL A 87 -6.50 -2.97 -14.68
CA VAL A 87 -5.13 -2.51 -14.98
C VAL A 87 -4.32 -2.30 -13.70
N ALA A 88 -4.94 -1.71 -12.66
CA ALA A 88 -4.28 -1.53 -11.37
C ALA A 88 -3.99 -2.87 -10.68
N SER A 89 -4.93 -3.83 -10.72
CA SER A 89 -4.71 -5.16 -10.18
C SER A 89 -3.64 -5.91 -10.97
N LEU A 90 -3.53 -5.69 -12.28
CA LEU A 90 -2.50 -6.29 -13.11
C LEU A 90 -1.12 -5.78 -12.72
N ALA A 91 -0.99 -4.46 -12.54
CA ALA A 91 0.24 -3.86 -12.01
C ALA A 91 0.61 -4.44 -10.63
N THR A 92 -0.37 -4.64 -9.74
CA THR A 92 -0.14 -5.30 -8.44
C THR A 92 0.30 -6.75 -8.58
N ALA A 93 -0.39 -7.54 -9.41
CA ALA A 93 -0.12 -8.96 -9.60
C ALA A 93 1.28 -9.17 -10.20
N THR A 94 1.59 -8.47 -11.30
CA THR A 94 2.91 -8.51 -11.94
C THR A 94 3.99 -7.95 -11.02
N GLY A 95 3.71 -6.85 -10.32
CA GLY A 95 4.63 -6.25 -9.36
C GLY A 95 4.99 -7.21 -8.23
N GLN A 96 4.00 -7.85 -7.61
CA GLN A 96 4.25 -8.85 -6.57
C GLN A 96 5.02 -10.06 -7.09
N TYR A 97 4.67 -10.59 -8.26
CA TYR A 97 5.45 -11.66 -8.87
C TYR A 97 6.92 -11.26 -9.04
N CYS A 98 7.18 -10.09 -9.62
CA CYS A 98 8.52 -9.53 -9.77
C CYS A 98 9.23 -9.33 -8.42
N TYR A 99 8.54 -8.83 -7.39
CA TYR A 99 9.11 -8.64 -6.05
C TYR A 99 9.61 -9.97 -5.48
N PHE A 100 8.78 -10.99 -5.59
CA PHE A 100 9.04 -12.29 -4.99
C PHE A 100 10.05 -13.13 -5.77
N MET A 101 10.03 -13.07 -7.10
CA MET A 101 11.09 -13.62 -7.93
C MET A 101 12.43 -12.91 -7.67
N GLY A 102 12.40 -11.58 -7.58
CA GLY A 102 13.55 -10.76 -7.23
C GLY A 102 14.12 -11.10 -5.85
N LEU A 103 13.26 -11.29 -4.85
CA LEU A 103 13.65 -11.74 -3.51
C LEU A 103 14.21 -13.17 -3.49
N HIS A 104 13.68 -14.05 -4.34
CA HIS A 104 14.16 -15.42 -4.48
C HIS A 104 15.60 -15.45 -5.00
N LEU A 105 15.86 -14.74 -6.10
CA LEU A 105 17.15 -14.71 -6.82
C LEU A 105 18.19 -13.79 -6.17
N ALA A 106 17.76 -12.67 -5.57
CA ALA A 106 18.60 -11.77 -4.81
C ALA A 106 18.42 -12.01 -3.31
N SER A 107 18.05 -10.97 -2.55
CA SER A 107 17.88 -11.07 -1.11
C SER A 107 16.69 -10.26 -0.58
N PRO A 108 16.17 -10.62 0.62
CA PRO A 108 15.12 -9.85 1.29
C PRO A 108 15.53 -8.40 1.58
N SER A 109 16.80 -8.19 1.96
CA SER A 109 17.34 -6.86 2.23
C SER A 109 17.32 -5.98 0.98
N MET A 110 17.77 -6.52 -0.17
CA MET A 110 17.71 -5.86 -1.47
C MET A 110 16.29 -5.61 -1.95
N ALA A 111 15.39 -6.57 -1.78
CA ALA A 111 13.99 -6.43 -2.15
C ALA A 111 13.35 -5.24 -1.45
N ARG A 112 13.54 -5.12 -0.14
CA ARG A 112 12.99 -4.02 0.66
C ARG A 112 13.60 -2.67 0.36
N ALA A 113 14.92 -2.61 0.23
CA ALA A 113 15.57 -1.36 -0.15
C ALA A 113 15.08 -0.87 -1.51
N THR A 114 14.89 -1.75 -2.48
CA THR A 114 14.37 -1.39 -3.81
C THR A 114 12.92 -0.90 -3.74
N THR A 115 12.08 -1.44 -2.85
CA THR A 115 10.71 -0.92 -2.66
C THR A 115 10.66 0.51 -2.13
N ASN A 116 11.67 0.96 -1.39
CA ASN A 116 11.76 2.34 -0.92
C ASN A 116 12.02 3.35 -2.07
N LEU A 117 12.35 2.87 -3.27
CA LEU A 117 12.43 3.71 -4.47
C LEU A 117 11.05 4.10 -5.01
N ALA A 118 10.00 3.36 -4.65
CA ALA A 118 8.67 3.54 -5.23
C ALA A 118 8.17 4.99 -5.14
N PRO A 119 8.31 5.74 -4.03
CA PRO A 119 7.89 7.14 -3.99
C PRO A 119 8.66 8.06 -4.96
N GLY A 120 9.97 7.83 -5.14
CA GLY A 120 10.79 8.57 -6.09
C GLY A 120 10.43 8.25 -7.54
N ILE A 121 10.26 6.96 -7.86
CA ILE A 121 9.83 6.52 -9.21
C ILE A 121 8.42 7.04 -9.51
N THR A 122 7.52 7.01 -8.52
CA THR A 122 6.16 7.56 -8.65
C THR A 122 6.19 9.05 -8.97
N PHE A 123 7.04 9.83 -8.29
CA PHE A 123 7.25 11.24 -8.59
C PHE A 123 7.77 11.44 -10.03
N ALA A 124 8.78 10.66 -10.45
CA ALA A 124 9.33 10.75 -11.80
C ALA A 124 8.27 10.47 -12.87
N ILE A 125 7.48 9.39 -12.71
CA ILE A 125 6.40 9.05 -13.64
C ILE A 125 5.32 10.14 -13.62
N ALA A 126 4.90 10.62 -12.45
CA ALA A 126 3.91 11.68 -12.33
C ALA A 126 4.35 12.99 -12.98
N ALA A 127 5.64 13.35 -12.87
CA ALA A 127 6.21 14.51 -13.54
C ALA A 127 6.21 14.34 -15.07
N VAL A 128 6.57 13.15 -15.60
CA VAL A 128 6.56 12.86 -17.04
C VAL A 128 5.15 12.89 -17.62
N ILE A 129 4.15 12.36 -16.90
CA ILE A 129 2.73 12.39 -17.31
C ILE A 129 2.14 13.82 -17.18
N GLY A 130 2.84 14.74 -16.51
CA GLY A 130 2.34 16.10 -16.26
C GLY A 130 1.31 16.19 -15.13
N LEU A 131 1.19 15.15 -14.30
CA LEU A 131 0.35 15.15 -13.10
C LEU A 131 0.96 15.97 -11.96
N GLU A 132 2.28 16.14 -11.94
CA GLU A 132 2.99 16.92 -10.93
C GLU A 132 3.72 18.11 -11.59
N LYS A 133 3.40 19.34 -11.16
CA LYS A 133 4.04 20.54 -11.69
C LYS A 133 5.44 20.69 -11.10
N VAL A 134 6.45 20.56 -11.95
CA VAL A 134 7.86 20.71 -11.55
C VAL A 134 8.31 22.15 -11.81
N ASP A 135 8.27 22.97 -10.77
CA ASP A 135 8.86 24.31 -10.80
C ASP A 135 10.32 24.25 -10.31
N LEU A 136 11.28 24.37 -11.24
CA LEU A 136 12.71 24.33 -10.93
C LEU A 136 13.18 25.53 -10.08
N ARG A 137 12.34 26.55 -9.87
CA ARG A 137 12.65 27.68 -8.99
C ARG A 137 12.28 27.40 -7.53
N ASN A 138 11.43 26.41 -7.27
CA ASN A 138 11.02 26.02 -5.93
C ASN A 138 12.03 25.02 -5.33
N SER A 139 12.62 25.36 -4.19
CA SER A 139 13.61 24.52 -3.50
C SER A 139 13.11 23.12 -3.18
N ARG A 140 11.78 22.94 -3.01
CA ARG A 140 11.18 21.64 -2.76
C ARG A 140 10.93 20.79 -3.99
N SER A 141 10.62 21.38 -5.14
CA SER A 141 10.60 20.63 -6.40
C SER A 141 12.02 20.15 -6.74
N ILE A 142 13.05 20.97 -6.46
CA ILE A 142 14.45 20.53 -6.53
C ILE A 142 14.70 19.38 -5.56
N ALA A 143 14.25 19.47 -4.30
CA ALA A 143 14.41 18.39 -3.33
C ALA A 143 13.82 17.06 -3.81
N LYS A 144 12.62 17.06 -4.41
CA LYS A 144 12.02 15.84 -4.98
C LYS A 144 12.86 15.24 -6.10
N ILE A 145 13.39 16.07 -7.00
CA ILE A 145 14.25 15.62 -8.11
C ILE A 145 15.56 15.05 -7.56
N VAL A 146 16.26 15.81 -6.71
CA VAL A 146 17.53 15.39 -6.11
C VAL A 146 17.34 14.12 -5.29
N GLY A 147 16.30 14.05 -4.45
CA GLY A 147 15.98 12.86 -3.68
C GLY A 147 15.70 11.63 -4.56
N THR A 148 15.05 11.82 -5.71
CA THR A 148 14.81 10.73 -6.69
C THR A 148 16.11 10.26 -7.33
N ILE A 149 17.00 11.18 -7.73
CA ILE A 149 18.32 10.85 -8.27
C ILE A 149 19.16 10.10 -7.24
N VAL A 150 19.15 10.55 -5.98
CA VAL A 150 19.86 9.90 -4.87
C VAL A 150 19.31 8.49 -4.62
N CYS A 151 17.99 8.30 -4.65
CA CYS A 151 17.36 6.98 -4.57
C CYS A 151 17.85 6.05 -5.69
N LEU A 152 17.80 6.50 -6.95
CA LEU A 152 18.26 5.71 -8.10
C LEU A 152 19.76 5.38 -8.02
N ALA A 153 20.58 6.34 -7.60
CA ALA A 153 22.01 6.10 -7.35
C ALA A 153 22.24 5.08 -6.23
N GLY A 154 21.49 5.16 -5.13
CA GLY A 154 21.54 4.18 -4.05
C GLY A 154 21.13 2.77 -4.50
N ALA A 155 20.14 2.65 -5.38
CA ALA A 155 19.74 1.39 -6.00
C ALA A 155 20.84 0.81 -6.89
N MET A 156 21.48 1.64 -7.72
CA MET A 156 22.61 1.23 -8.54
C MET A 156 23.80 0.78 -7.69
N LEU A 157 24.11 1.50 -6.60
CA LEU A 157 25.13 1.08 -5.64
C LEU A 157 24.79 -0.29 -5.03
N MET A 158 23.54 -0.50 -4.64
CA MET A 158 23.11 -1.77 -4.06
C MET A 158 23.17 -2.94 -5.06
N ALA A 159 22.81 -2.69 -6.32
CA ALA A 159 22.78 -3.70 -7.38
C ALA A 159 24.17 -4.05 -7.94
N PHE A 160 25.02 -3.04 -8.17
CA PHE A 160 26.30 -3.21 -8.88
C PHE A 160 27.52 -3.23 -7.95
N PHE A 161 27.50 -2.54 -6.81
CA PHE A 161 28.62 -2.51 -5.87
C PHE A 161 28.51 -3.64 -4.84
N LYS A 162 28.68 -4.88 -5.31
CA LYS A 162 29.12 -5.97 -4.44
C LYS A 162 30.65 -5.85 -4.33
N GLY A 163 31.12 -5.07 -3.36
CA GLY A 163 32.55 -4.82 -3.12
C GLY A 163 33.37 -6.10 -2.89
N PRO A 164 34.71 -6.03 -2.96
CA PRO A 164 35.59 -7.19 -2.95
C PRO A 164 35.33 -8.03 -1.70
N LYS A 165 35.09 -9.32 -1.93
CA LYS A 165 34.97 -10.28 -0.86
C LYS A 165 36.26 -10.30 -0.02
N LEU A 166 36.10 -10.40 1.29
CA LEU A 166 37.15 -10.96 2.15
C LEU A 166 37.43 -12.45 1.83
N LEU A 167 36.61 -13.10 0.98
CA LEU A 167 36.85 -14.44 0.39
C LEU A 167 36.12 -14.68 -0.96
N GLY A 168 36.69 -14.22 -2.10
CA GLY A 168 36.47 -14.60 -3.54
C GLY A 168 35.09 -15.07 -4.08
N ALA A 169 34.48 -14.36 -5.05
CA ALA A 169 33.03 -14.37 -5.34
C ALA A 169 32.58 -13.27 -6.29
N LEU A 170 32.63 -13.52 -7.59
CA LEU A 170 32.01 -12.69 -8.61
C LEU A 170 30.50 -12.52 -8.36
N VAL A 171 29.97 -11.37 -8.78
CA VAL A 171 28.53 -11.14 -8.95
C VAL A 171 27.98 -12.24 -9.87
N THR A 172 26.98 -12.99 -9.40
CA THR A 172 26.32 -14.04 -10.19
C THR A 172 25.25 -13.44 -11.10
N ASP A 173 25.01 -14.05 -12.25
CA ASP A 173 23.98 -13.61 -13.21
C ASP A 173 22.58 -13.58 -12.55
N ASP A 174 22.28 -14.57 -11.69
CA ASP A 174 21.02 -14.66 -10.93
C ASP A 174 20.77 -13.42 -10.06
N TRP A 175 21.82 -12.86 -9.45
CA TRP A 175 21.69 -11.69 -8.59
C TRP A 175 21.28 -10.45 -9.38
N VAL A 176 21.88 -10.26 -10.57
CA VAL A 176 21.56 -9.13 -11.45
C VAL A 176 20.13 -9.27 -11.98
N ILE A 177 19.74 -10.47 -12.40
CA ILE A 177 18.37 -10.78 -12.81
C ILE A 177 17.39 -10.50 -11.66
N GLY A 178 17.73 -10.87 -10.43
CA GLY A 178 16.97 -10.55 -9.23
C GLY A 178 16.78 -9.04 -9.04
N GLY A 179 17.85 -8.25 -9.18
CA GLY A 179 17.79 -6.78 -9.14
C GLY A 179 16.88 -6.17 -10.23
N MET A 180 16.92 -6.71 -11.45
CA MET A 180 16.02 -6.29 -12.54
C MET A 180 14.55 -6.57 -12.21
N TYR A 181 14.23 -7.74 -11.66
CA TYR A 181 12.89 -8.06 -11.18
C TYR A 181 12.43 -7.10 -10.08
N LEU A 182 13.30 -6.77 -9.11
CA LEU A 182 12.97 -5.83 -8.04
C LEU A 182 12.71 -4.40 -8.55
N MET A 183 13.46 -3.96 -9.57
CA MET A 183 13.21 -2.69 -10.24
C MET A 183 11.87 -2.70 -10.99
N GLY A 184 11.56 -3.81 -11.69
CA GLY A 184 10.27 -4.02 -12.32
C GLY A 184 9.11 -3.92 -11.32
N ASN A 185 9.25 -4.53 -10.13
CA ASN A 185 8.30 -4.36 -9.04
C ASN A 185 8.13 -2.90 -8.63
N ALA A 186 9.22 -2.14 -8.44
CA ALA A 186 9.14 -0.75 -8.02
C ALA A 186 8.36 0.12 -9.04
N ILE A 187 8.58 -0.12 -10.34
CA ILE A 187 7.84 0.54 -11.42
C ILE A 187 6.35 0.16 -11.40
N CYS A 188 6.04 -1.15 -11.31
CA CYS A 188 4.66 -1.63 -11.22
C CYS A 188 3.92 -1.03 -10.02
N PHE A 189 4.58 -0.95 -8.85
CA PHE A 189 4.02 -0.38 -7.64
C PHE A 189 3.78 1.14 -7.78
N SER A 190 4.66 1.86 -8.47
CA SER A 190 4.46 3.27 -8.81
C SER A 190 3.28 3.51 -9.75
N ILE A 191 3.11 2.66 -10.78
CA ILE A 191 1.94 2.72 -11.67
C ILE A 191 0.66 2.49 -10.87
N TRP A 192 0.67 1.48 -9.99
CA TRP A 192 -0.46 1.22 -9.09
C TRP A 192 -0.80 2.44 -8.23
N TYR A 193 0.19 3.11 -7.62
CA TYR A 193 -0.05 4.34 -6.84
C TYR A 193 -0.68 5.46 -7.66
N ILE A 194 -0.25 5.66 -8.90
CA ILE A 194 -0.81 6.70 -9.78
C ILE A 194 -2.25 6.37 -10.15
N LEU A 195 -2.55 5.09 -10.43
CA LEU A 195 -3.89 4.62 -10.76
C LEU A 195 -4.87 4.69 -9.57
N GLN A 196 -4.39 4.72 -8.32
CA GLN A 196 -5.28 4.83 -7.17
C GLN A 196 -6.11 6.12 -7.17
N VAL A 197 -5.53 7.25 -7.60
CA VAL A 197 -6.23 8.55 -7.61
C VAL A 197 -7.50 8.54 -8.48
N PRO A 198 -7.46 8.18 -9.77
CA PRO A 198 -8.66 8.11 -10.59
C PRO A 198 -9.64 7.02 -10.16
N ILE A 199 -9.15 5.91 -9.59
CA ILE A 199 -10.01 4.81 -9.11
C ILE A 199 -10.84 5.26 -7.90
N CYS A 200 -10.25 5.98 -6.95
CA CYS A 200 -10.95 6.50 -5.77
C CYS A 200 -12.05 7.53 -6.13
N LYS A 201 -11.95 8.22 -7.28
CA LYS A 201 -12.98 9.17 -7.73
C LYS A 201 -14.32 8.50 -8.06
N TYR A 202 -14.35 7.20 -8.29
CA TYR A 202 -15.58 6.45 -8.58
C TYR A 202 -16.35 6.01 -7.32
N TYR A 203 -16.05 6.59 -6.15
CA TYR A 203 -16.78 6.38 -4.88
C TYR A 203 -16.95 4.90 -4.46
N LEU A 204 -15.94 4.07 -4.70
CA LEU A 204 -15.92 2.74 -4.10
C LEU A 204 -15.47 2.83 -2.64
N ASP A 205 -16.24 2.23 -1.73
CA ASP A 205 -15.81 2.03 -0.34
C ASP A 205 -14.39 1.41 -0.31
N PRO A 206 -13.44 1.93 0.48
CA PRO A 206 -12.04 1.48 0.48
C PRO A 206 -11.89 -0.04 0.67
N LEU A 207 -12.79 -0.64 1.45
CA LEU A 207 -12.82 -2.07 1.71
C LEU A 207 -13.32 -2.88 0.49
N SER A 208 -14.32 -2.37 -0.22
CA SER A 208 -14.80 -2.98 -1.47
C SER A 208 -13.76 -2.85 -2.58
N LEU A 209 -13.09 -1.71 -2.66
CA LEU A 209 -11.98 -1.45 -3.56
C LEU A 209 -10.85 -2.46 -3.37
N ALA A 210 -10.38 -2.62 -2.13
CA ALA A 210 -9.34 -3.57 -1.79
C ALA A 210 -9.78 -5.01 -2.10
N THR A 211 -11.04 -5.38 -1.82
CA THR A 211 -11.60 -6.70 -2.14
C THR A 211 -11.56 -6.97 -3.64
N TRP A 212 -12.04 -6.04 -4.47
CA TRP A 212 -12.00 -6.15 -5.93
C TRP A 212 -10.58 -6.24 -6.47
N MET A 213 -9.66 -5.40 -5.98
CA MET A 213 -8.26 -5.47 -6.39
C MET A 213 -7.62 -6.81 -6.03
N CYS A 214 -7.88 -7.34 -4.83
CA CYS A 214 -7.34 -8.63 -4.42
C CYS A 214 -7.94 -9.79 -5.22
N PHE A 215 -9.25 -9.76 -5.46
CA PHE A 215 -9.91 -10.77 -6.26
C PHE A 215 -9.36 -10.81 -7.69
N LEU A 216 -9.30 -9.65 -8.36
CA LEU A 216 -8.78 -9.55 -9.73
C LEU A 216 -7.30 -9.92 -9.81
N ALA A 217 -6.48 -9.47 -8.85
CA ALA A 217 -5.06 -9.85 -8.79
C ALA A 217 -4.87 -11.36 -8.59
N THR A 218 -5.73 -12.02 -7.81
CA THR A 218 -5.72 -13.49 -7.65
C THR A 218 -6.01 -14.18 -8.98
N LEU A 219 -7.05 -13.74 -9.71
CA LEU A 219 -7.37 -14.26 -11.04
C LEU A 219 -6.21 -14.06 -12.02
N GLN A 220 -5.63 -12.86 -12.05
CA GLN A 220 -4.49 -12.56 -12.91
C GLN A 220 -3.25 -13.38 -12.55
N CYS A 221 -2.99 -13.64 -11.26
CA CYS A 221 -1.90 -14.53 -10.84
C CYS A 221 -2.13 -15.97 -11.29
N MET A 222 -3.37 -16.48 -11.24
CA MET A 222 -3.70 -17.81 -11.78
C MET A 222 -3.46 -17.89 -13.29
N VAL A 223 -3.84 -16.84 -14.02
CA VAL A 223 -3.59 -16.75 -15.47
C VAL A 223 -2.08 -16.68 -15.76
N MET A 224 -1.33 -15.85 -15.03
CA MET A 224 0.13 -15.79 -15.17
C MET A 224 0.79 -17.13 -14.83
N ALA A 225 0.34 -17.82 -13.77
CA ALA A 225 0.84 -19.15 -13.42
C ALA A 225 0.62 -20.15 -14.55
N PHE A 226 -0.53 -20.11 -15.22
CA PHE A 226 -0.81 -20.96 -16.37
C PHE A 226 0.16 -20.74 -17.54
N PHE A 227 0.57 -19.50 -17.81
CA PHE A 227 1.50 -19.18 -18.90
C PHE A 227 2.98 -19.38 -18.54
N LEU A 228 3.35 -19.13 -17.28
CA LEU A 228 4.74 -19.18 -16.82
C LEU A 228 5.18 -20.58 -16.41
N GLU A 229 4.24 -21.50 -16.20
CA GLU A 229 4.52 -22.81 -15.63
C GLU A 229 3.97 -23.97 -16.46
N GLU A 230 4.86 -24.85 -16.90
CA GLU A 230 4.52 -26.00 -17.76
C GLU A 230 3.65 -27.05 -17.03
N ASN A 231 3.81 -27.20 -15.71
CA ASN A 231 3.13 -28.22 -14.88
C ASN A 231 2.05 -27.64 -13.96
N TYR A 232 1.17 -26.79 -14.52
CA TYR A 232 0.23 -25.96 -13.76
C TYR A 232 -0.51 -26.71 -12.62
N LEU A 233 -1.09 -27.90 -12.86
CA LEU A 233 -1.86 -28.64 -11.82
C LEU A 233 -1.05 -29.12 -10.62
N GLN A 234 0.24 -29.43 -10.80
CA GLN A 234 1.06 -29.98 -9.71
C GLN A 234 1.59 -28.89 -8.79
N ILE A 235 1.71 -27.65 -9.28
CA ILE A 235 2.33 -26.53 -8.55
C ILE A 235 1.37 -25.95 -7.50
N TRP A 236 0.06 -26.14 -7.69
CA TRP A 236 -0.95 -25.79 -6.68
C TRP A 236 -1.07 -26.82 -5.56
N LYS A 237 -0.40 -27.98 -5.66
CA LYS A 237 -0.37 -28.91 -4.54
C LYS A 237 0.65 -28.42 -3.53
N LEU A 238 0.21 -28.23 -2.29
CA LEU A 238 1.14 -27.96 -1.21
C LEU A 238 2.00 -29.20 -1.00
N ALA A 239 3.33 -29.02 -1.09
CA ALA A 239 4.26 -30.11 -0.90
C ALA A 239 4.39 -30.47 0.59
N SER A 240 4.21 -29.47 1.48
CA SER A 240 4.31 -29.64 2.92
C SER A 240 3.21 -28.91 3.69
N ILE A 241 2.78 -29.50 4.82
CA ILE A 241 1.86 -28.86 5.77
C ILE A 241 2.45 -27.58 6.37
N TRP A 242 3.79 -27.45 6.39
CA TRP A 242 4.50 -26.27 6.89
C TRP A 242 4.39 -25.04 5.96
N GLU A 243 3.90 -25.22 4.74
CA GLU A 243 3.58 -24.10 3.84
C GLU A 243 2.32 -23.36 4.29
N LEU A 244 1.34 -24.06 4.89
CA LEU A 244 0.06 -23.48 5.31
C LEU A 244 0.23 -22.33 6.33
N PRO A 245 1.02 -22.47 7.41
CA PRO A 245 1.30 -21.35 8.31
C PRO A 245 1.92 -20.14 7.60
N CYS A 246 2.82 -20.35 6.64
CA CYS A 246 3.47 -19.26 5.90
C CYS A 246 2.47 -18.50 5.03
N ILE A 247 1.59 -19.24 4.35
CA ILE A 247 0.52 -18.71 3.51
C ILE A 247 -0.52 -17.97 4.36
N LEU A 248 -0.97 -18.56 5.47
CA LEU A 248 -1.92 -17.95 6.40
C LEU A 248 -1.35 -16.68 7.03
N TYR A 249 -0.08 -16.71 7.46
CA TYR A 249 0.60 -15.54 7.97
C TYR A 249 0.66 -14.41 6.93
N GLY A 250 1.04 -14.74 5.69
CA GLY A 250 1.12 -13.75 4.60
C GLY A 250 -0.23 -13.15 4.20
N GLY A 251 -1.29 -13.97 4.17
CA GLY A 251 -2.64 -13.51 3.87
C GLY A 251 -3.24 -12.66 5.00
N VAL A 252 -3.26 -13.20 6.22
CA VAL A 252 -3.97 -12.59 7.35
C VAL A 252 -3.20 -11.40 7.93
N PHE A 253 -1.93 -11.59 8.27
CA PHE A 253 -1.15 -10.56 8.96
C PHE A 253 -0.57 -9.55 7.99
N ALA A 254 0.14 -10.00 6.96
CA ALA A 254 0.85 -9.09 6.06
C ALA A 254 -0.03 -8.42 4.99
N SER A 255 -1.26 -8.90 4.79
CA SER A 255 -2.22 -8.28 3.87
C SER A 255 -3.42 -7.74 4.64
N GLY A 256 -4.23 -8.60 5.25
CA GLY A 256 -5.46 -8.18 5.95
C GLY A 256 -5.22 -7.17 7.07
N ALA A 257 -4.54 -7.60 8.14
CA ALA A 257 -4.25 -6.74 9.30
C ALA A 257 -3.38 -5.54 8.91
N ASN A 258 -2.41 -5.77 8.03
CA ASN A 258 -1.49 -4.73 7.59
C ASN A 258 -2.17 -3.61 6.80
N PHE A 259 -3.00 -3.95 5.81
CA PHE A 259 -3.76 -2.95 5.05
C PHE A 259 -4.76 -2.22 5.94
N PHE A 260 -5.41 -2.93 6.87
CA PHE A 260 -6.30 -2.28 7.83
C PHE A 260 -5.55 -1.27 8.71
N MET A 261 -4.46 -1.68 9.36
CA MET A 261 -3.66 -0.79 10.23
C MET A 261 -3.06 0.37 9.44
N GLN A 262 -2.57 0.12 8.23
CA GLN A 262 -2.02 1.14 7.35
C GLN A 262 -3.09 2.14 6.92
N SER A 263 -4.25 1.67 6.47
CA SER A 263 -5.38 2.52 6.10
C SER A 263 -5.88 3.35 7.29
N TRP A 264 -6.00 2.75 8.47
CA TRP A 264 -6.37 3.45 9.70
C TRP A 264 -5.36 4.54 10.07
N CYS A 265 -4.06 4.23 10.00
CA CYS A 265 -3.03 5.22 10.28
C CYS A 265 -3.05 6.39 9.29
N ILE A 266 -3.27 6.10 8.01
CA ILE A 266 -3.42 7.10 6.96
C ILE A 266 -4.64 7.98 7.22
N ALA A 267 -5.77 7.42 7.65
CA ALA A 267 -6.95 8.20 8.01
C ALA A 267 -6.69 9.15 9.20
N VAL A 268 -5.98 8.69 10.22
CA VAL A 268 -5.76 9.48 11.46
C VAL A 268 -4.63 10.50 11.33
N LYS A 269 -3.51 10.15 10.67
CA LYS A 269 -2.29 10.98 10.61
C LYS A 269 -1.95 11.48 9.21
N GLY A 270 -2.59 10.94 8.18
CA GLY A 270 -2.32 11.23 6.78
C GLY A 270 -1.28 10.30 6.14
N PRO A 271 -1.21 10.28 4.81
CA PRO A 271 -0.34 9.37 4.05
C PRO A 271 1.15 9.61 4.26
N LEU A 272 1.57 10.86 4.48
CA LEU A 272 2.97 11.21 4.73
C LEU A 272 3.49 10.57 6.03
N TYR A 273 2.65 10.51 7.07
CA TYR A 273 3.03 9.90 8.33
C TYR A 273 3.32 8.41 8.15
N SER A 274 2.51 7.69 7.37
CA SER A 274 2.74 6.28 7.06
C SER A 274 4.05 6.07 6.27
N ALA A 275 4.30 6.92 5.28
CA ALA A 275 5.47 6.80 4.40
C ALA A 275 6.82 6.98 5.11
N ILE A 276 6.87 7.80 6.18
CA ILE A 276 8.07 8.01 7.01
C ILE A 276 8.55 6.72 7.68
N PHE A 277 7.67 5.75 7.93
CA PHE A 277 8.01 4.48 8.55
C PHE A 277 8.39 3.39 7.54
N THR A 278 8.15 3.56 6.24
CA THR A 278 8.47 2.54 5.24
C THR A 278 9.95 2.11 5.25
N PRO A 279 10.95 3.01 5.37
CA PRO A 279 12.35 2.65 5.55
C PRO A 279 12.64 1.66 6.68
N LEU A 280 11.84 1.70 7.75
CA LEU A 280 12.04 0.86 8.92
C LEU A 280 11.86 -0.63 8.57
N SER A 281 10.97 -0.99 7.63
CA SER A 281 10.87 -2.39 7.17
C SER A 281 12.16 -2.88 6.52
N ALA A 282 12.86 -2.05 5.76
CA ALA A 282 14.13 -2.42 5.15
C ALA A 282 15.20 -2.68 6.21
N VAL A 283 15.26 -1.84 7.26
CA VAL A 283 16.19 -2.01 8.38
C VAL A 283 15.89 -3.30 9.15
N ILE A 284 14.62 -3.51 9.54
CA ILE A 284 14.18 -4.72 10.25
C ILE A 284 14.45 -5.96 9.42
N THR A 285 14.09 -5.96 8.13
CA THR A 285 14.30 -7.10 7.22
C THR A 285 15.78 -7.42 7.08
N THR A 286 16.64 -6.41 7.00
CA THR A 286 18.09 -6.61 6.94
C THR A 286 18.58 -7.31 8.22
N ILE A 287 18.18 -6.84 9.40
CA ILE A 287 18.54 -7.46 10.68
C ILE A 287 18.03 -8.90 10.75
N LEU A 288 16.75 -9.14 10.45
CA LEU A 288 16.16 -10.48 10.47
C LEU A 288 16.83 -11.41 9.46
N SER A 289 17.13 -10.95 8.26
CA SER A 289 17.81 -11.75 7.24
C SER A 289 19.22 -12.14 7.65
N THR A 290 19.97 -11.24 8.31
CA THR A 290 21.28 -11.61 8.86
C THR A 290 21.21 -12.63 9.99
N LEU A 291 20.22 -12.53 10.87
CA LEU A 291 20.10 -13.41 12.04
C LEU A 291 19.54 -14.79 11.68
N PHE A 292 18.51 -14.85 10.84
CA PHE A 292 17.79 -16.09 10.53
C PHE A 292 18.25 -16.77 9.25
N LEU A 293 18.60 -15.99 8.22
CA LEU A 293 19.04 -16.52 6.92
C LEU A 293 20.56 -16.57 6.78
N HIS A 294 21.30 -16.07 7.79
CA HIS A 294 22.75 -15.89 7.75
C HIS A 294 23.22 -15.16 6.48
N GLU A 295 22.42 -14.18 6.02
CA GLU A 295 22.75 -13.39 4.83
C GLU A 295 24.02 -12.57 5.07
N GLU A 296 25.04 -12.77 4.24
CA GLU A 296 26.28 -12.01 4.31
C GLU A 296 26.05 -10.57 3.84
N LEU A 297 26.07 -9.60 4.77
CA LEU A 297 25.93 -8.18 4.42
C LEU A 297 27.19 -7.65 3.74
N HIS A 298 27.00 -7.17 2.52
CA HIS A 298 28.05 -6.52 1.75
C HIS A 298 28.07 -5.02 2.05
N ILE A 299 29.26 -4.42 2.14
CA ILE A 299 29.45 -2.99 2.44
C ILE A 299 28.67 -2.11 1.45
N GLY A 300 28.72 -2.43 0.15
CA GLY A 300 27.98 -1.67 -0.85
C GLY A 300 26.46 -1.83 -0.77
N SER A 301 25.96 -2.95 -0.24
CA SER A 301 24.52 -3.14 0.02
C SER A 301 24.04 -2.28 1.18
N VAL A 302 24.83 -2.22 2.27
CA VAL A 302 24.54 -1.37 3.43
C VAL A 302 24.61 0.10 3.04
N LEU A 303 25.65 0.51 2.32
CA LEU A 303 25.80 1.89 1.85
C LEU A 303 24.66 2.27 0.90
N GLY A 304 24.32 1.42 -0.07
CA GLY A 304 23.21 1.62 -0.98
C GLY A 304 21.87 1.76 -0.25
N ALA A 305 21.58 0.91 0.73
CA ALA A 305 20.37 1.00 1.55
C ALA A 305 20.29 2.33 2.33
N ILE A 306 21.40 2.77 2.94
CA ILE A 306 21.46 4.07 3.63
C ILE A 306 21.21 5.23 2.65
N THR A 307 21.83 5.19 1.47
CA THR A 307 21.63 6.20 0.42
C THR A 307 20.16 6.24 -0.06
N ILE A 308 19.51 5.09 -0.23
CA ILE A 308 18.09 5.03 -0.61
C ILE A 308 17.20 5.64 0.47
N ILE A 309 17.43 5.30 1.74
CA ILE A 309 16.66 5.83 2.86
C ILE A 309 16.82 7.36 2.93
N PHE A 310 18.05 7.86 2.78
CA PHE A 310 18.31 9.29 2.74
C PHE A 310 17.58 9.98 1.57
N GLY A 311 17.69 9.44 0.35
CA GLY A 311 16.99 9.98 -0.83
C GLY A 311 15.48 10.02 -0.64
N LEU A 312 14.89 8.97 -0.07
CA LEU A 312 13.46 8.89 0.21
C LEU A 312 13.03 9.97 1.21
N TYR A 313 13.79 10.21 2.29
CA TYR A 313 13.48 11.29 3.22
C TYR A 313 13.53 12.67 2.57
N VAL A 314 14.48 12.91 1.66
CA VAL A 314 14.55 14.16 0.88
C VAL A 314 13.29 14.31 -0.01
N VAL A 315 12.84 13.23 -0.67
CA VAL A 315 11.58 13.25 -1.46
C VAL A 315 10.36 13.51 -0.58
N LEU A 316 10.25 12.83 0.56
CA LEU A 316 9.13 13.00 1.50
C LEU A 316 9.10 14.42 2.09
N TRP A 317 10.26 14.99 2.40
CA TRP A 317 10.37 16.38 2.83
C TRP A 317 9.93 17.34 1.72
N GLY A 318 10.30 17.04 0.48
CA GLY A 318 9.80 17.68 -0.74
C GLY A 318 8.27 17.73 -0.83
N LYS A 319 7.61 16.62 -0.47
CA LYS A 319 6.14 16.46 -0.54
C LYS A 319 5.36 16.92 0.69
N ALA A 320 6.03 17.19 1.80
CA ALA A 320 5.37 17.42 3.08
C ALA A 320 4.38 18.60 3.07
N ASP A 321 4.69 19.66 2.34
CA ASP A 321 3.81 20.82 2.25
C ASP A 321 2.86 20.81 1.06
N ASP A 322 3.06 19.99 0.01
CA ASP A 322 2.00 19.84 -1.00
C ASP A 322 0.73 19.32 -0.33
N VAL A 323 0.91 18.33 0.55
CA VAL A 323 -0.16 17.77 1.39
C VAL A 323 -0.71 18.80 2.38
N LYS A 324 0.11 19.75 2.85
CA LYS A 324 -0.32 20.81 3.77
C LYS A 324 -1.12 21.88 3.04
N SER A 325 -0.68 22.30 1.86
CA SER A 325 -1.36 23.26 0.99
C SER A 325 -2.65 22.70 0.43
N GLU A 326 -2.69 21.42 0.05
CA GLU A 326 -3.91 20.74 -0.39
C GLU A 326 -4.91 20.61 0.77
N ARG A 327 -4.46 20.25 1.98
CA ARG A 327 -5.33 20.26 3.17
C ARG A 327 -5.84 21.66 3.54
N LEU A 328 -5.02 22.69 3.38
CA LEU A 328 -5.43 24.07 3.63
C LEU A 328 -6.42 24.56 2.58
N ALA A 329 -6.23 24.21 1.30
CA ALA A 329 -7.17 24.54 0.23
C ALA A 329 -8.54 23.86 0.42
N ILE A 330 -8.55 22.58 0.82
CA ILE A 330 -9.79 21.87 1.19
C ILE A 330 -10.47 22.56 2.37
N ARG A 331 -9.71 23.03 3.37
CA ARG A 331 -10.27 23.68 4.57
C ARG A 331 -10.77 25.10 4.33
N CYS A 332 -10.25 25.80 3.31
CA CYS A 332 -10.67 27.14 2.90
C CYS A 332 -11.85 27.13 1.91
N THR A 333 -12.19 25.96 1.37
CA THR A 333 -13.45 25.74 0.65
C THR A 333 -14.46 25.30 1.72
N ASP A 334 -15.53 26.07 1.93
CA ASP A 334 -16.35 26.10 3.15
C ASP A 334 -16.61 24.79 3.95
N PRO A 335 -16.72 24.86 5.29
CA PRO A 335 -17.03 23.72 6.18
C PRO A 335 -18.38 23.02 5.90
N GLU A 336 -19.31 23.70 5.24
CA GLU A 336 -20.68 23.22 5.01
C GLU A 336 -20.79 22.15 3.90
N SER A 337 -19.81 22.05 3.00
CA SER A 337 -19.76 20.97 2.00
C SER A 337 -19.11 19.68 2.54
N ILE A 338 -18.41 19.77 3.67
CA ILE A 338 -17.64 18.67 4.27
C ILE A 338 -18.41 17.99 5.41
N VAL A 339 -19.39 18.68 6.04
CA VAL A 339 -20.28 17.99 6.99
C VAL A 339 -21.16 16.95 6.28
N GLU A 340 -21.49 17.09 5.00
CA GLU A 340 -22.12 15.98 4.25
C GLU A 340 -21.11 14.86 3.91
N GLN A 341 -19.85 15.16 3.59
CA GLN A 341 -18.89 14.10 3.22
C GLN A 341 -18.28 13.33 4.41
N ASP A 342 -18.20 13.92 5.60
CA ASP A 342 -17.68 13.25 6.82
C ASP A 342 -18.79 12.72 7.75
N SER A 343 -20.08 13.06 7.50
CA SER A 343 -21.23 12.57 8.29
C SER A 343 -22.07 11.48 7.62
N ILE A 344 -21.85 11.15 6.34
CA ILE A 344 -22.55 10.04 5.65
C ILE A 344 -22.10 8.64 6.15
N GLY A 345 -21.17 8.57 7.11
CA GLY A 345 -20.71 7.34 7.74
C GLY A 345 -21.60 6.81 8.89
N VAL A 346 -22.30 7.66 9.65
CA VAL A 346 -23.17 7.22 10.77
C VAL A 346 -24.22 8.30 11.10
N LYS A 347 -25.39 8.27 10.45
CA LYS A 347 -26.67 8.45 11.14
C LYS A 347 -27.84 7.97 10.28
N ILE A 348 -28.56 7.02 10.84
CA ILE A 348 -29.87 6.54 10.41
C ILE A 348 -30.85 7.70 10.58
N GLU A 349 -31.40 8.21 9.49
CA GLU A 349 -32.59 9.05 9.52
C GLU A 349 -33.80 8.12 9.44
N SER A 350 -34.36 7.81 10.61
CA SER A 350 -35.76 7.43 10.73
C SER A 350 -36.52 8.72 10.96
N GLU A 351 -37.00 9.36 9.90
CA GLU A 351 -38.27 10.07 9.96
C GLU A 351 -38.84 10.21 8.54
N THR A 352 -39.91 9.44 8.31
CA THR A 352 -40.90 9.67 7.27
C THR A 352 -41.34 11.13 7.27
N ASN A 353 -41.38 11.80 6.12
CA ASN A 353 -42.56 12.55 5.71
C ASN A 353 -42.48 12.97 4.23
N LEU A 354 -43.66 12.89 3.62
CA LEU A 354 -43.97 13.00 2.20
C LEU A 354 -44.12 14.48 1.79
N SER A 355 -43.68 14.78 0.57
CA SER A 355 -44.16 15.86 -0.31
C SER A 355 -43.72 17.32 -0.07
N GLU A 356 -43.23 17.87 -1.16
CA GLU A 356 -42.73 19.24 -1.45
C GLU A 356 -43.92 20.20 -1.80
N PRO A 357 -43.71 21.46 -2.25
CA PRO A 357 -43.88 22.69 -1.46
C PRO A 357 -44.92 23.68 -2.08
N LEU A 358 -45.09 24.87 -1.48
CA LEU A 358 -45.05 26.21 -2.15
C LEU A 358 -45.59 27.34 -1.24
N LEU A 359 -44.82 28.42 -1.13
CA LEU A 359 -45.18 29.70 -0.50
C LEU A 359 -45.83 30.64 -1.53
N SER A 360 -46.86 31.40 -1.12
CA SER A 360 -46.99 32.86 -1.32
C SER A 360 -48.20 33.35 -0.49
N GLU A 361 -48.00 34.05 0.62
CA GLU A 361 -47.87 35.51 0.73
C GLU A 361 -49.22 36.26 0.77
N ASN A 362 -49.47 36.87 1.95
CA ASN A 362 -50.27 38.07 2.26
C ASN A 362 -51.74 38.23 1.84
N GLY A 363 -52.55 38.57 2.85
CA GLY A 363 -53.74 39.42 2.69
C GLY A 363 -54.99 38.94 3.41
N ASN A 364 -55.14 39.28 4.69
CA ASN A 364 -56.47 39.38 5.30
C ASN A 364 -57.07 40.74 4.89
N PRO A 365 -58.28 40.80 4.32
CA PRO A 365 -59.37 41.39 5.09
C PRO A 365 -60.75 40.73 4.88
N ASP A 366 -61.55 40.83 5.94
CA ASP A 366 -63.00 41.06 5.99
C ASP A 366 -64.03 40.04 5.43
N THR A 367 -64.87 39.61 6.39
CA THR A 367 -66.34 39.41 6.35
C THR A 367 -66.96 38.09 5.83
N PRO A 368 -68.17 37.75 6.35
CA PRO A 368 -68.59 36.36 6.58
C PRO A 368 -69.73 35.89 5.66
N THR A 369 -69.89 34.58 5.54
CA THR A 369 -71.10 33.91 5.02
C THR A 369 -71.36 32.72 5.94
N CYS A 370 -72.42 32.69 6.77
CA CYS A 370 -73.85 32.68 6.47
C CYS A 370 -74.27 31.42 5.68
N GLN A 371 -75.05 30.61 6.40
CA GLN A 371 -75.85 29.41 6.05
C GLN A 371 -75.13 28.07 5.87
#